data_AF-A0A1I2C549-F1
#
_entry.id   AF-A0A1I2C549-F1
#
_cell.length_a   1.000
_cell.length_b   1.000
_cell.length_c   1.000
_cell.angle_alpha   90.00
_cell.angle_beta   90.00
_cell.angle_gamma   90.00
#
_symmetry.space_group_name_H-M   'P 1'
#
loop_
_entity.id
_entity.type
_entity.pdbx_description
1 polymer ?
#
loop_
_entity_poly.entity_id
_entity_poly.type
_entity_poly.pdbx_seq_one_letter_code
_entity_poly.pdbx_strand_id
1 'polypeptide(L)'
;MKRTPSRLTRGVALLVAASVLASCGLPRVGPNKREIFAGSVQRQGDAFVVEANDRVTRATAVVPALGFADQLQGAGVVGSDTISPGDTLGLTIWENVDDGLLAGEGTNATLLEEVQVDGSGFIFVPYAGRIRAAGNSPESVRRIITDRLGDQTPDPQVQVRRLAGDGQTVSILGAVGAQGVYPIERPTRTLGAMLANAGGVAIEPEIAQIKLQRGGSTGTVWFQDLYDHPSMDIALRGGDKILVEEDTRSFTALGATGTQARVPFESQTISAVEALAQVGGLVATASDPTGVFVFRNEPADIANQVLGRDDLIGAQRFVYVLDLTQPNGMFTARDFVIRDQDTVYVTEAPFTQWSKVISSITGTLGTVSTLATTADAVSGSGS
;
A
#
# COMPACT_ATOMS: atom_id res chain seq x y z
N MET A 1 33.75 -35.90 64.71
CA MET A 1 34.03 -34.45 64.87
C MET A 1 33.43 -33.71 63.69
N LYS A 2 32.30 -33.01 63.86
CA LYS A 2 31.68 -32.20 62.80
C LYS A 2 32.49 -30.90 62.65
N ARG A 3 33.24 -30.76 61.56
CA ARG A 3 33.96 -29.51 61.23
C ARG A 3 32.93 -28.48 60.77
N THR A 4 32.63 -27.52 61.62
CA THR A 4 31.85 -26.34 61.24
C THR A 4 32.69 -25.49 60.27
N PRO A 5 32.16 -25.13 59.09
CA PRO A 5 32.90 -24.29 58.16
C PRO A 5 33.13 -22.90 58.79
N SER A 6 34.32 -22.34 58.61
CA SER A 6 34.67 -21.04 59.18
C SER A 6 33.84 -19.94 58.51
N ARG A 7 33.63 -18.81 59.22
CA ARG A 7 32.89 -17.65 58.69
C ARG A 7 33.46 -17.16 57.35
N LEU A 8 34.76 -17.37 57.13
CA LEU A 8 35.47 -17.00 55.92
C LEU A 8 35.11 -17.91 54.73
N THR A 9 34.93 -19.21 54.96
CA THR A 9 34.50 -20.16 53.91
C THR A 9 33.07 -19.89 53.46
N ARG A 10 32.18 -19.48 54.39
CA ARG A 10 30.82 -19.06 54.06
C ARG A 10 30.78 -17.75 53.28
N GLY A 11 31.64 -16.78 53.64
CA GLY A 11 31.74 -15.50 52.92
C GLY A 11 32.24 -15.67 51.48
N VAL A 12 33.26 -16.51 51.27
CA VAL A 12 33.78 -16.81 49.93
C VAL A 12 32.74 -17.54 49.09
N ALA A 13 32.02 -18.52 49.64
CA ALA A 13 30.95 -19.21 48.92
C ALA A 13 29.80 -18.27 48.51
N LEU A 14 29.45 -17.30 49.36
CA LEU A 14 28.43 -16.29 49.06
C LEU A 14 28.87 -15.32 47.95
N LEU A 15 30.15 -14.90 47.95
CA LEU A 15 30.73 -14.07 46.90
C LEU A 15 30.82 -14.82 45.56
N VAL A 16 31.18 -16.11 45.57
CA VAL A 16 31.20 -16.95 44.37
C VAL A 16 29.77 -17.18 43.85
N ALA A 17 28.79 -17.44 44.71
CA ALA A 17 27.39 -17.56 44.29
C ALA A 17 26.84 -16.25 43.72
N ALA A 18 27.15 -15.10 44.34
CA ALA A 18 26.72 -13.78 43.86
C ALA A 18 27.38 -13.42 42.50
N SER A 19 28.65 -13.79 42.29
CA SER A 19 29.34 -13.55 41.01
C SER A 19 28.87 -14.49 39.90
N VAL A 20 28.54 -15.75 40.20
CA VAL A 20 27.93 -16.66 39.22
C VAL A 20 26.52 -16.19 38.83
N LEU A 21 25.71 -15.72 39.79
CA LEU A 21 24.39 -15.12 39.51
C LEU A 21 24.47 -13.81 38.72
N ALA A 22 25.51 -13.00 38.93
CA ALA A 22 25.74 -11.78 38.16
C ALA A 22 26.19 -12.06 36.70
N SER A 23 26.68 -13.27 36.40
CA SER A 23 27.13 -13.65 35.05
C SER A 23 26.00 -14.11 34.12
N CYS A 24 24.87 -14.53 34.68
CA CYS A 24 23.64 -14.79 33.93
C CYS A 24 22.83 -13.50 33.87
N GLY A 25 22.94 -12.76 32.77
CA GLY A 25 22.11 -11.58 32.54
C GLY A 25 20.62 -11.90 32.71
N LEU A 26 19.87 -11.01 33.33
CA LEU A 26 18.43 -11.18 33.54
C LEU A 26 17.71 -11.39 32.21
N PRO A 27 16.63 -12.20 32.17
CA PRO A 27 15.79 -12.33 30.99
C PRO A 27 15.29 -10.97 30.53
N ARG A 28 15.67 -10.58 29.32
CA ARG A 28 15.29 -9.31 28.69
C ARG A 28 14.83 -9.54 27.26
N VAL A 29 13.87 -8.74 26.82
CA VAL A 29 13.26 -8.85 25.48
C VAL A 29 14.14 -8.19 24.40
N GLY A 30 15.04 -7.27 24.77
CA GLY A 30 15.98 -6.65 23.85
C GLY A 30 16.93 -5.64 24.52
N PRO A 31 17.62 -4.79 23.74
CA PRO A 31 18.56 -3.82 24.25
C PRO A 31 17.86 -2.70 25.04
N ASN A 32 18.53 -2.14 26.04
CA ASN A 32 18.05 -0.95 26.74
C ASN A 32 18.49 0.35 26.04
N LYS A 33 17.92 1.48 26.47
CA LYS A 33 18.26 2.81 25.95
C LYS A 33 19.77 3.05 25.90
N ARG A 34 20.51 2.77 26.98
CA ARG A 34 21.97 3.02 27.05
C ARG A 34 22.75 2.19 26.05
N GLU A 35 22.35 0.94 25.81
CA GLU A 35 22.97 0.05 24.83
C GLU A 35 22.72 0.52 23.39
N ILE A 36 21.50 0.97 23.09
CA ILE A 36 21.17 1.56 21.78
C ILE A 36 22.01 2.82 21.52
N PHE A 37 22.12 3.72 22.51
CA PHE A 37 22.99 4.91 22.40
C PHE A 37 24.48 4.57 22.31
N ALA A 38 24.92 3.44 22.90
CA ALA A 38 26.29 2.96 22.76
C ALA A 38 26.61 2.50 21.33
N GLY A 39 25.60 2.02 20.57
CA GLY A 39 25.72 1.69 19.15
C GLY A 39 25.77 2.90 18.20
N SER A 40 25.85 4.12 18.72
CA SER A 40 25.96 5.32 17.88
C SER A 40 27.33 5.41 17.19
N VAL A 41 27.38 5.96 15.97
CA VAL A 41 28.64 6.26 15.26
C VAL A 41 29.60 7.11 16.12
N GLN A 42 29.06 7.99 16.96
CA GLN A 42 29.82 8.81 17.92
C GLN A 42 30.53 7.98 19.00
N ARG A 43 30.10 6.74 19.22
CA ARG A 43 30.63 5.79 20.20
C ARG A 43 31.16 4.50 19.56
N GLN A 44 31.66 4.59 18.32
CA GLN A 44 32.25 3.48 17.55
C GLN A 44 31.25 2.42 17.07
N GLY A 45 29.94 2.69 17.11
CA GLY A 45 28.93 1.88 16.43
C GLY A 45 28.75 2.27 14.97
N ASP A 46 27.75 1.69 14.32
CA ASP A 46 27.50 1.80 12.87
C ASP A 46 26.15 2.45 12.52
N ALA A 47 25.42 2.97 13.52
CA ALA A 47 24.15 3.64 13.33
C ALA A 47 24.17 5.09 13.84
N PHE A 48 23.52 6.01 13.14
CA PHE A 48 23.29 7.37 13.62
C PHE A 48 22.08 7.39 14.55
N VAL A 49 22.29 7.75 15.81
CA VAL A 49 21.22 7.91 16.79
C VAL A 49 20.82 9.39 16.83
N VAL A 50 19.58 9.70 16.49
CA VAL A 50 19.08 11.08 16.31
C VAL A 50 17.80 11.26 17.10
N GLU A 51 17.73 12.28 17.94
CA GLU A 51 16.47 12.66 18.58
C GLU A 51 15.52 13.27 17.56
N ALA A 52 14.29 12.76 17.50
CA ALA A 52 13.26 13.30 16.64
C ALA A 52 12.83 14.69 17.13
N ASN A 53 12.69 15.61 16.18
CA ASN A 53 12.20 16.97 16.38
C ASN A 53 11.59 17.46 15.05
N ASP A 54 10.98 18.63 15.04
CA ASP A 54 10.28 19.16 13.86
C ASP A 54 11.13 19.20 12.59
N ARG A 55 12.44 19.49 12.71
CA ARG A 55 13.35 19.49 11.56
C ARG A 55 13.55 18.08 11.02
N VAL A 56 13.86 17.13 11.91
CA VAL A 56 14.08 15.72 11.56
C VAL A 56 12.81 15.14 10.97
N THR A 57 11.68 15.30 11.65
CA THR A 57 10.37 14.82 11.21
C THR A 57 10.02 15.30 9.80
N ARG A 58 10.22 16.60 9.49
CA ARG A 58 10.01 17.10 8.12
C ARG A 58 10.99 16.53 7.11
N ALA A 59 12.27 16.39 7.47
CA ALA A 59 13.28 15.81 6.58
C ALA A 59 13.00 14.32 6.29
N THR A 60 12.38 13.61 7.24
CA THR A 60 12.07 12.18 7.12
C THR A 60 10.62 11.90 6.70
N ALA A 61 9.79 12.90 6.45
CA ALA A 61 8.41 12.73 5.99
C ALA A 61 8.35 12.44 4.47
N VAL A 62 9.09 11.42 4.04
CA VAL A 62 9.10 10.96 2.64
C VAL A 62 8.09 9.85 2.49
N VAL A 63 6.99 10.18 1.82
CA VAL A 63 5.97 9.23 1.37
C VAL A 63 6.07 9.16 -0.15
N PRO A 64 6.09 7.96 -0.77
CA PRO A 64 6.07 7.86 -2.23
C PRO A 64 4.86 8.62 -2.78
N ALA A 65 5.10 9.65 -3.59
CA ALA A 65 4.04 10.31 -4.35
C ALA A 65 3.63 9.36 -5.46
N LEU A 66 2.59 8.56 -5.21
CA LEU A 66 1.91 7.80 -6.26
C LEU A 66 1.11 8.78 -7.11
N GLY A 67 1.09 8.55 -8.41
CA GLY A 67 0.38 9.38 -9.35
C GLY A 67 0.62 8.94 -10.79
N PHE A 68 -0.25 9.42 -11.67
CA PHE A 68 -0.09 9.22 -13.10
C PHE A 68 0.86 10.27 -13.70
N ALA A 69 1.68 9.87 -14.66
CA ALA A 69 2.51 10.82 -15.42
C ALA A 69 1.65 11.82 -16.20
N ASP A 70 2.18 13.02 -16.49
CA ASP A 70 1.46 14.10 -17.19
C ASP A 70 0.83 13.66 -18.51
N GLN A 71 1.45 12.71 -19.21
CA GLN A 71 0.92 12.15 -20.46
C GLN A 71 -0.40 11.39 -20.27
N LEU A 72 -0.60 10.77 -19.11
CA LEU A 72 -1.84 10.09 -18.74
C LEU A 72 -2.89 11.09 -18.24
N GLN A 73 -2.48 12.05 -17.39
CA GLN A 73 -3.36 13.09 -16.84
C GLN A 73 -3.87 14.07 -17.91
N GLY A 74 -3.00 14.49 -18.82
CA GLY A 74 -3.33 15.41 -19.91
C GLY A 74 -4.05 14.77 -21.10
N ALA A 75 -4.31 13.46 -21.04
CA ALA A 75 -5.00 12.75 -22.11
C ALA A 75 -6.49 13.16 -22.11
N GLY A 76 -6.91 13.93 -23.11
CA GLY A 76 -8.32 14.36 -23.23
C GLY A 76 -9.30 13.18 -23.26
N VAL A 77 -10.55 13.42 -22.87
CA VAL A 77 -11.59 12.38 -22.94
C VAL A 77 -11.82 11.98 -24.40
N VAL A 78 -11.74 10.67 -24.71
CA VAL A 78 -12.05 10.19 -26.07
C VAL A 78 -13.52 10.55 -26.38
N GLY A 79 -13.77 11.06 -27.59
CA GLY A 79 -15.12 11.28 -28.07
C GLY A 79 -15.90 9.98 -27.98
N SER A 80 -17.00 9.96 -27.24
CA SER A 80 -17.73 8.73 -26.89
C SER A 80 -18.26 7.94 -28.08
N ASP A 81 -18.34 8.62 -29.21
CA ASP A 81 -18.92 8.10 -30.42
C ASP A 81 -17.83 7.86 -31.47
N THR A 82 -16.54 7.90 -31.11
CA THR A 82 -15.45 7.61 -32.06
C THR A 82 -15.41 6.11 -32.32
N ILE A 83 -15.61 5.74 -33.58
CA ILE A 83 -15.60 4.34 -33.99
C ILE A 83 -14.16 3.84 -34.05
N SER A 84 -13.93 2.62 -33.58
CA SER A 84 -12.63 1.96 -33.54
C SER A 84 -12.65 0.60 -34.25
N PRO A 85 -11.49 0.09 -34.72
CA PRO A 85 -11.40 -1.28 -35.22
C PRO A 85 -11.93 -2.27 -34.19
N GLY A 86 -12.76 -3.23 -34.60
CA GLY A 86 -13.41 -4.20 -33.70
C GLY A 86 -14.75 -3.73 -33.10
N ASP A 87 -15.16 -2.48 -33.28
CA ASP A 87 -16.53 -2.07 -32.98
C ASP A 87 -17.52 -2.72 -33.97
N THR A 88 -18.78 -2.81 -33.55
CA THR A 88 -19.90 -3.23 -34.42
C THR A 88 -20.83 -2.05 -34.65
N LEU A 89 -21.29 -1.87 -35.89
CA LEU A 89 -22.23 -0.82 -36.26
C LEU A 89 -23.56 -1.42 -36.71
N GLY A 90 -24.65 -0.87 -36.19
CA GLY A 90 -25.99 -1.06 -36.75
C GLY A 90 -26.26 0.03 -37.78
N LEU A 91 -26.60 -0.35 -39.00
CA LEU A 91 -26.97 0.57 -40.07
C LEU A 91 -28.43 0.35 -40.45
N THR A 92 -29.19 1.43 -40.55
CA THR A 92 -30.53 1.41 -41.15
C THR A 92 -30.53 2.35 -42.34
N ILE A 93 -30.91 1.83 -43.51
CA ILE A 93 -30.90 2.59 -44.77
C ILE A 93 -32.32 2.59 -45.30
N TRP A 94 -32.90 3.77 -45.46
CA TRP A 94 -34.20 3.96 -46.10
C TRP A 94 -34.01 4.50 -47.50
N GLU A 95 -34.78 3.94 -48.43
CA GLU A 95 -34.76 4.29 -49.85
C GLU A 95 -36.12 4.87 -50.25
N ASN A 96 -36.12 5.91 -51.06
CA ASN A 96 -37.34 6.58 -51.51
C ASN A 96 -37.73 6.14 -52.93
N VAL A 97 -37.89 4.83 -53.14
CA VAL A 97 -38.20 4.20 -54.43
C VAL A 97 -39.17 3.02 -54.23
N ASP A 98 -39.91 2.68 -55.29
CA ASP A 98 -40.88 1.57 -55.27
C ASP A 98 -40.21 0.18 -55.31
N ASP A 99 -38.99 0.09 -55.86
CA ASP A 99 -38.14 -1.10 -55.92
C ASP A 99 -36.75 -0.74 -55.36
N GLY A 100 -36.49 -1.13 -54.10
CA GLY A 100 -35.30 -0.76 -53.35
C GLY A 100 -34.06 -1.51 -53.83
N LEU A 101 -32.90 -0.82 -53.84
CA LEU A 101 -31.62 -1.44 -54.21
C LEU A 101 -31.10 -2.39 -53.11
N LEU A 102 -31.41 -2.06 -51.86
CA LEU A 102 -31.01 -2.77 -50.66
C LEU A 102 -32.21 -3.43 -49.97
N ALA A 103 -33.38 -2.80 -50.03
CA ALA A 103 -34.58 -3.26 -49.34
C ALA A 103 -35.25 -4.43 -50.09
N GLY A 104 -35.82 -5.39 -49.36
CA GLY A 104 -36.54 -6.51 -49.98
C GLY A 104 -37.88 -6.08 -50.59
N GLU A 105 -38.41 -6.83 -51.55
CA GLU A 105 -39.68 -6.53 -52.24
C GLU A 105 -40.79 -6.15 -51.25
N GLY A 106 -41.36 -4.95 -51.41
CA GLY A 106 -42.42 -4.42 -50.55
C GLY A 106 -41.95 -3.73 -49.26
N THR A 107 -40.64 -3.53 -49.07
CA THR A 107 -40.07 -2.78 -47.95
C THR A 107 -39.17 -1.64 -48.46
N ASN A 108 -39.14 -0.52 -47.73
CA ASN A 108 -38.33 0.65 -48.09
C ASN A 108 -37.17 0.89 -47.12
N ALA A 109 -36.87 -0.10 -46.27
CA ALA A 109 -35.86 0.00 -45.22
C ALA A 109 -35.03 -1.28 -45.16
N THR A 110 -33.71 -1.14 -45.17
CA THR A 110 -32.75 -2.22 -44.98
C THR A 110 -32.07 -2.06 -43.64
N LEU A 111 -32.04 -3.16 -42.88
CA LEU A 111 -31.39 -3.21 -41.59
C LEU A 111 -30.15 -4.11 -41.68
N LEU A 112 -28.98 -3.53 -41.42
CA LEU A 112 -27.71 -4.23 -41.29
C LEU A 112 -27.31 -4.16 -39.82
N GLU A 113 -27.75 -5.14 -39.02
CA GLU A 113 -27.67 -5.07 -37.55
C GLU A 113 -26.24 -5.16 -37.01
N GLU A 114 -25.34 -5.88 -37.67
CA GLU A 114 -24.00 -6.19 -37.16
C GLU A 114 -22.88 -6.02 -38.21
N VAL A 115 -22.63 -4.78 -38.63
CA VAL A 115 -21.49 -4.49 -39.51
C VAL A 115 -20.23 -4.26 -38.67
N GLN A 116 -19.37 -5.27 -38.60
CA GLN A 116 -18.11 -5.20 -37.87
C GLN A 116 -17.08 -4.31 -38.57
N VAL A 117 -16.39 -3.47 -37.80
CA VAL A 117 -15.25 -2.69 -38.28
C VAL A 117 -14.01 -3.59 -38.33
N ASP A 118 -13.44 -3.76 -39.52
CA ASP A 118 -12.27 -4.62 -39.74
C ASP A 118 -11.01 -4.09 -39.03
N GLY A 119 -9.95 -4.91 -38.95
CA GLY A 119 -8.68 -4.54 -38.31
C GLY A 119 -7.93 -3.39 -38.99
N SER A 120 -8.29 -3.04 -40.23
CA SER A 120 -7.79 -1.85 -40.94
C SER A 120 -8.66 -0.61 -40.69
N GLY A 121 -9.77 -0.74 -39.95
CA GLY A 121 -10.69 0.33 -39.62
C GLY A 121 -11.78 0.59 -40.66
N PHE A 122 -12.09 -0.36 -41.53
CA PHE A 122 -13.10 -0.21 -42.58
C PHE A 122 -14.34 -1.06 -42.34
N ILE A 123 -15.46 -0.63 -42.93
CA ILE A 123 -16.69 -1.42 -43.07
C ILE A 123 -17.00 -1.58 -44.56
N PHE A 124 -17.76 -2.62 -44.89
CA PHE A 124 -18.34 -2.80 -46.22
C PHE A 124 -19.84 -2.51 -46.16
N VAL A 125 -20.30 -1.64 -47.07
CA VAL A 125 -21.72 -1.36 -47.27
C VAL A 125 -22.05 -1.68 -48.72
N PRO A 126 -23.03 -2.56 -49.02
CA PRO A 126 -23.36 -2.88 -50.40
C PRO A 126 -23.68 -1.60 -51.20
N TYR A 127 -23.23 -1.56 -52.46
CA TYR A 127 -23.32 -0.42 -53.38
C TYR A 127 -22.54 0.86 -52.99
N ALA A 128 -22.29 1.11 -51.71
CA ALA A 128 -21.40 2.18 -51.24
C ALA A 128 -19.91 1.73 -51.06
N GLY A 129 -19.66 0.43 -51.17
CA GLY A 129 -18.34 -0.18 -51.12
C GLY A 129 -17.66 -0.10 -49.76
N ARG A 130 -16.32 0.03 -49.77
CA ARG A 130 -15.49 0.00 -48.57
C ARG A 130 -15.30 1.40 -47.98
N ILE A 131 -15.74 1.61 -46.73
CA ILE A 131 -15.80 2.92 -46.05
C ILE A 131 -14.91 2.89 -44.81
N ARG A 132 -14.10 3.94 -44.61
CA ARG A 132 -13.27 4.06 -43.40
C ARG A 132 -14.13 4.50 -42.23
N ALA A 133 -14.43 3.59 -41.31
CA ALA A 133 -15.23 3.87 -40.12
C ALA A 133 -14.36 4.30 -38.93
N ALA A 134 -13.18 3.71 -38.75
CA ALA A 134 -12.30 4.01 -37.63
C ALA A 134 -11.83 5.48 -37.64
N GLY A 135 -11.90 6.11 -36.47
CA GLY A 135 -11.57 7.52 -36.26
C GLY A 135 -12.69 8.50 -36.63
N ASN A 136 -13.84 8.01 -37.13
CA ASN A 136 -15.01 8.82 -37.43
C ASN A 136 -16.11 8.67 -36.36
N SER A 137 -17.00 9.65 -36.27
CA SER A 137 -18.27 9.52 -35.54
C SER A 137 -19.33 8.82 -36.40
N PRO A 138 -20.38 8.20 -35.80
CA PRO A 138 -21.56 7.70 -36.51
C PRO A 138 -22.13 8.72 -37.49
N GLU A 139 -22.21 10.00 -37.11
CA GLU A 139 -22.67 11.07 -38.00
C GLU A 139 -21.75 11.32 -39.20
N SER A 140 -20.44 11.18 -39.01
CA SER A 140 -19.49 11.31 -40.13
C SER A 140 -19.58 10.12 -41.07
N VAL A 141 -19.69 8.90 -40.52
CA VAL A 141 -19.92 7.68 -41.31
C VAL A 141 -21.26 7.75 -42.05
N ARG A 142 -22.33 8.24 -41.40
CA ARG A 142 -23.64 8.46 -42.00
C ARG A 142 -23.54 9.31 -43.26
N ARG A 143 -22.89 10.48 -43.17
CA ARG A 143 -22.69 11.37 -44.33
C ARG A 143 -21.94 10.67 -45.46
N ILE A 144 -20.85 9.95 -45.14
CA ILE A 144 -20.07 9.22 -46.15
C ILE A 144 -20.92 8.16 -46.86
N ILE A 145 -21.75 7.42 -46.12
CA ILE A 145 -22.64 6.41 -46.71
C ILE A 145 -23.70 7.09 -47.59
N THR A 146 -24.36 8.14 -47.09
CA THR A 146 -25.37 8.90 -47.85
C THR A 146 -24.80 9.42 -49.17
N ASP A 147 -23.62 10.05 -49.14
CA ASP A 147 -22.97 10.61 -50.32
C ASP A 147 -22.65 9.52 -51.36
N ARG A 148 -22.18 8.34 -50.91
CA ARG A 148 -21.86 7.23 -51.82
C ARG A 148 -23.07 6.48 -52.36
N LEU A 149 -24.16 6.41 -51.60
CA LEU A 149 -25.41 5.81 -52.06
C LEU A 149 -26.19 6.74 -52.99
N GLY A 150 -25.96 8.05 -52.94
CA GLY A 150 -26.62 9.03 -53.81
C GLY A 150 -26.38 8.80 -55.31
N ASP A 151 -25.27 8.14 -55.68
CA ASP A 151 -25.00 7.73 -57.06
C ASP A 151 -25.87 6.55 -57.52
N GLN A 152 -26.54 5.85 -56.60
CA GLN A 152 -27.23 4.59 -56.84
C GLN A 152 -28.74 4.66 -56.58
N THR A 153 -29.18 5.47 -55.62
CA THR A 153 -30.60 5.66 -55.27
C THR A 153 -30.89 7.12 -54.92
N PRO A 154 -32.06 7.69 -55.29
CA PRO A 154 -32.43 9.05 -54.91
C PRO A 154 -32.68 9.23 -53.40
N ASP A 155 -32.14 10.31 -52.84
CA ASP A 155 -32.36 10.78 -51.46
C ASP A 155 -32.24 9.70 -50.34
N PRO A 156 -31.18 8.86 -50.30
CA PRO A 156 -31.05 7.80 -49.31
C PRO A 156 -30.93 8.38 -47.91
N GLN A 157 -31.76 7.90 -46.98
CA GLN A 157 -31.65 8.24 -45.57
C GLN A 157 -30.90 7.14 -44.84
N VAL A 158 -29.86 7.51 -44.10
CA VAL A 158 -29.01 6.56 -43.40
C VAL A 158 -29.02 6.89 -41.91
N GLN A 159 -29.15 5.88 -41.07
CA GLN A 159 -28.89 5.94 -39.64
C GLN A 159 -27.73 5.01 -39.31
N VAL A 160 -26.77 5.51 -38.54
CA VAL A 160 -25.63 4.73 -38.04
C VAL A 160 -25.69 4.75 -36.53
N ARG A 161 -25.70 3.57 -35.91
CA ARG A 161 -25.61 3.39 -34.47
C ARG A 161 -24.38 2.57 -34.15
N ARG A 162 -23.51 3.09 -33.28
CA ARG A 162 -22.41 2.29 -32.71
C ARG A 162 -23.00 1.35 -31.67
N LEU A 163 -22.74 0.05 -31.83
CA LEU A 163 -22.92 -0.95 -30.79
C LEU A 163 -21.56 -1.11 -30.11
N ALA A 164 -21.53 -1.14 -28.77
CA ALA A 164 -20.29 -1.38 -28.05
C ALA A 164 -19.76 -2.77 -28.45
N GLY A 165 -18.59 -2.80 -29.09
CA GLY A 165 -17.88 -4.02 -29.45
C GLY A 165 -16.53 -4.09 -28.74
N ASP A 166 -15.67 -4.99 -29.19
CA ASP A 166 -14.35 -5.24 -28.59
C ASP A 166 -13.31 -4.14 -28.91
N GLY A 167 -13.67 -3.16 -29.73
CA GLY A 167 -12.73 -2.19 -30.30
C GLY A 167 -12.18 -1.13 -29.34
N GLN A 168 -12.90 -0.85 -28.25
CA GLN A 168 -12.45 0.05 -27.16
C GLN A 168 -12.75 -0.61 -25.83
N THR A 169 -11.92 -1.57 -25.44
CA THR A 169 -12.08 -2.28 -24.16
C THR A 169 -10.88 -2.05 -23.25
N VAL A 170 -11.11 -2.16 -21.94
CA VAL A 170 -10.08 -2.19 -20.90
C VAL A 170 -10.15 -3.52 -20.16
N SER A 171 -9.03 -3.98 -19.61
CA SER A 171 -9.00 -5.16 -18.74
C SER A 171 -8.88 -4.72 -17.28
N ILE A 172 -9.74 -5.24 -16.41
CA ILE A 172 -9.73 -4.93 -14.97
C ILE A 172 -9.51 -6.23 -14.20
N LEU A 173 -8.50 -6.22 -13.34
CA LEU A 173 -8.01 -7.38 -12.58
C LEU A 173 -7.73 -7.01 -11.13
N GLY A 174 -7.63 -8.02 -10.27
CA GLY A 174 -7.25 -7.88 -8.86
C GLY A 174 -8.46 -7.70 -7.94
N ALA A 175 -8.29 -6.89 -6.89
CA ALA A 175 -9.25 -6.70 -5.81
C ALA A 175 -10.39 -5.73 -6.22
N VAL A 176 -11.20 -6.15 -7.19
CA VAL A 176 -12.39 -5.42 -7.68
C VAL A 176 -13.65 -6.26 -7.52
N GLY A 177 -14.82 -5.58 -7.52
CA GLY A 177 -16.12 -6.25 -7.41
C GLY A 177 -16.37 -7.28 -8.52
N ALA A 178 -15.99 -6.97 -9.75
CA ALA A 178 -16.03 -7.87 -10.88
C ALA A 178 -14.81 -7.66 -11.79
N GLN A 179 -14.04 -8.73 -11.97
CA GLN A 179 -12.90 -8.76 -12.90
C GLN A 179 -13.38 -9.10 -14.30
N GLY A 180 -12.73 -8.54 -15.32
CA GLY A 180 -13.10 -8.83 -16.70
C GLY A 180 -12.62 -7.79 -17.70
N VAL A 181 -13.14 -7.94 -18.93
CA VAL A 181 -12.93 -6.99 -20.02
C VAL A 181 -14.17 -6.13 -20.14
N TYR A 182 -14.00 -4.80 -20.11
CA TYR A 182 -15.09 -3.84 -20.08
C TYR A 182 -15.00 -2.88 -21.28
N PRO A 183 -16.10 -2.64 -22.00
CA PRO A 183 -16.14 -1.65 -23.07
C PRO A 183 -16.11 -0.23 -22.50
N ILE A 184 -15.40 0.66 -23.19
CA ILE A 184 -15.42 2.10 -22.94
C ILE A 184 -16.64 2.69 -23.64
N GLU A 185 -17.60 3.14 -22.84
CA GLU A 185 -18.85 3.74 -23.25
C GLU A 185 -18.98 5.17 -22.72
N ARG A 186 -20.03 5.91 -23.11
CA ARG A 186 -20.29 7.26 -22.62
C ARG A 186 -20.10 7.45 -21.11
N PRO A 187 -20.64 6.59 -20.23
CA PRO A 187 -20.48 6.76 -18.79
C PRO A 187 -19.14 6.21 -18.24
N THR A 188 -18.41 5.36 -18.96
CA THR A 188 -17.21 4.65 -18.44
C THR A 188 -15.89 5.16 -19.04
N ARG A 189 -15.86 6.42 -19.50
CA ARG A 189 -14.69 7.01 -20.17
C ARG A 189 -13.51 7.34 -19.24
N THR A 190 -13.74 7.41 -17.94
CA THR A 190 -12.70 7.72 -16.94
C THR A 190 -12.45 6.53 -16.03
N LEU A 191 -11.28 6.51 -15.39
CA LEU A 191 -10.85 5.42 -14.52
C LEU A 191 -11.84 5.16 -13.39
N GLY A 192 -12.27 6.21 -12.68
CA GLY A 192 -13.20 6.10 -11.55
C GLY A 192 -14.58 5.61 -11.99
N ALA A 193 -15.11 6.12 -13.10
CA ALA A 193 -16.41 5.68 -13.60
C ALA A 193 -16.37 4.23 -14.10
N MET A 194 -15.26 3.81 -14.69
CA MET A 194 -15.05 2.42 -15.10
C MET A 194 -14.91 1.48 -13.88
N LEU A 195 -14.17 1.88 -12.85
CA LEU A 195 -14.07 1.09 -11.61
C LEU A 195 -15.42 0.96 -10.93
N ALA A 196 -16.23 2.03 -10.89
CA ALA A 196 -17.60 1.96 -10.38
C ALA A 196 -18.47 0.99 -11.20
N ASN A 197 -18.35 1.00 -12.53
CA ASN A 197 -19.04 0.05 -13.41
C ASN A 197 -18.58 -1.41 -13.21
N ALA A 198 -17.32 -1.62 -12.81
CA ALA A 198 -16.78 -2.92 -12.43
C ALA A 198 -17.14 -3.35 -10.99
N GLY A 199 -18.02 -2.62 -10.31
CA GLY A 199 -18.47 -2.94 -8.95
C GLY A 199 -17.59 -2.37 -7.83
N GLY A 200 -16.67 -1.46 -8.14
CA GLY A 200 -15.78 -0.81 -7.18
C GLY A 200 -14.59 -1.67 -6.76
N VAL A 201 -13.85 -1.20 -5.75
CA VAL A 201 -12.76 -1.95 -5.10
C VAL A 201 -13.33 -2.91 -4.05
N ALA A 202 -12.72 -4.09 -3.91
CA ALA A 202 -13.16 -5.15 -3.00
C ALA A 202 -12.30 -5.27 -1.72
N ILE A 203 -11.43 -4.28 -1.48
CA ILE A 203 -10.53 -4.13 -0.33
C ILE A 203 -10.73 -2.76 0.30
N GLU A 204 -10.14 -2.54 1.47
CA GLU A 204 -10.23 -1.28 2.20
C GLU A 204 -9.72 -0.10 1.33
N PRO A 205 -10.56 0.95 1.10
CA PRO A 205 -10.21 2.10 0.28
C PRO A 205 -8.89 2.78 0.65
N GLU A 206 -8.55 2.80 1.94
CA GLU A 206 -7.38 3.45 2.54
C GLU A 206 -6.05 2.80 2.14
N ILE A 207 -6.08 1.52 1.74
CA ILE A 207 -4.91 0.73 1.34
C ILE A 207 -4.98 0.24 -0.11
N ALA A 208 -6.05 0.58 -0.84
CA ALA A 208 -6.23 0.18 -2.22
C ALA A 208 -5.36 1.03 -3.16
N GLN A 209 -4.55 0.37 -3.98
CA GLN A 209 -3.77 0.97 -5.06
C GLN A 209 -4.34 0.58 -6.41
N ILE A 210 -4.47 1.54 -7.31
CA ILE A 210 -4.86 1.33 -8.70
C ILE A 210 -3.65 1.53 -9.59
N LYS A 211 -3.24 0.45 -10.27
CA LYS A 211 -2.18 0.46 -11.26
C LYS A 211 -2.76 0.41 -12.66
N LEU A 212 -2.47 1.44 -13.45
CA LEU A 212 -2.79 1.47 -14.88
C LEU A 212 -1.54 1.15 -15.70
N GLN A 213 -1.67 0.23 -16.64
CA GLN A 213 -0.72 0.01 -17.72
C GLN A 213 -1.37 0.36 -19.07
N ARG A 214 -0.76 1.33 -19.77
CA ARG A 214 -1.15 1.80 -21.10
C ARG A 214 0.04 1.69 -22.05
N GLY A 215 0.05 0.66 -22.90
CA GLY A 215 1.19 0.38 -23.77
C GLY A 215 2.48 0.17 -22.97
N GLY A 216 3.48 1.04 -23.16
CA GLY A 216 4.74 1.03 -22.41
C GLY A 216 4.74 1.91 -21.14
N SER A 217 3.65 2.65 -20.88
CA SER A 217 3.53 3.53 -19.72
C SER A 217 2.79 2.83 -18.60
N THR A 218 3.30 2.98 -17.37
CA THR A 218 2.65 2.48 -16.15
C THR A 218 2.54 3.63 -15.16
N GLY A 219 1.44 3.70 -14.42
CA GLY A 219 1.31 4.57 -13.26
C GLY A 219 0.46 3.91 -12.19
N THR A 220 0.70 4.28 -10.95
CA THR A 220 -0.06 3.79 -9.79
C THR A 220 -0.57 4.99 -9.03
N VAL A 221 -1.79 4.91 -8.51
CA VAL A 221 -2.42 5.93 -7.67
C VAL A 221 -3.16 5.26 -6.52
N TRP A 222 -3.32 5.96 -5.41
CA TRP A 222 -4.21 5.50 -4.34
C TRP A 222 -5.66 5.62 -4.76
N PHE A 223 -6.50 4.69 -4.32
CA PHE A 223 -7.94 4.73 -4.61
C PHE A 223 -8.58 6.00 -4.05
N GLN A 224 -8.21 6.45 -2.84
CA GLN A 224 -8.72 7.70 -2.26
C GLN A 224 -8.31 8.94 -3.08
N ASP A 225 -7.06 8.98 -3.55
CA ASP A 225 -6.55 10.11 -4.34
C ASP A 225 -7.32 10.31 -5.65
N LEU A 226 -7.92 9.25 -6.20
CA LEU A 226 -8.78 9.33 -7.38
C LEU A 226 -9.99 10.26 -7.17
N TYR A 227 -10.51 10.31 -5.94
CA TYR A 227 -11.67 11.15 -5.57
C TYR A 227 -11.23 12.52 -5.03
N ASP A 228 -10.13 12.56 -4.29
CA ASP A 228 -9.62 13.81 -3.70
C ASP A 228 -8.96 14.71 -4.74
N HIS A 229 -8.38 14.13 -5.79
CA HIS A 229 -7.67 14.84 -6.85
C HIS A 229 -8.29 14.53 -8.22
N PRO A 230 -9.20 15.36 -8.74
CA PRO A 230 -9.88 15.12 -10.02
C PRO A 230 -8.94 14.92 -11.22
N SER A 231 -7.71 15.42 -11.16
CA SER A 231 -6.67 15.20 -12.20
C SER A 231 -6.19 13.75 -12.27
N MET A 232 -6.40 12.95 -11.21
CA MET A 232 -6.09 11.52 -11.19
C MET A 232 -7.16 10.67 -11.87
N ASP A 233 -8.37 11.20 -12.11
CA ASP A 233 -9.43 10.52 -12.86
C ASP A 233 -9.21 10.61 -14.37
N ILE A 234 -8.19 9.89 -14.82
CA ILE A 234 -7.70 9.97 -16.20
C ILE A 234 -8.67 9.32 -17.19
N ALA A 235 -8.71 9.87 -18.40
CA ALA A 235 -9.47 9.28 -19.48
C ALA A 235 -8.85 7.95 -19.93
N LEU A 236 -9.66 6.92 -20.06
CA LEU A 236 -9.25 5.59 -20.50
C LEU A 236 -9.02 5.52 -22.01
N ARG A 237 -8.28 4.51 -22.43
CA ARG A 237 -8.01 4.16 -23.84
C ARG A 237 -8.18 2.66 -24.02
N GLY A 238 -8.61 2.25 -25.22
CA GLY A 238 -8.63 0.84 -25.60
C GLY A 238 -7.26 0.19 -25.37
N GLY A 239 -7.26 -0.98 -24.75
CA GLY A 239 -6.07 -1.75 -24.39
C GLY A 239 -5.45 -1.39 -23.03
N ASP A 240 -6.03 -0.44 -22.30
CA ASP A 240 -5.64 -0.16 -20.92
C ASP A 240 -5.85 -1.40 -20.04
N LYS A 241 -4.87 -1.69 -19.17
CA LYS A 241 -4.94 -2.73 -18.15
C LYS A 241 -4.93 -2.08 -16.78
N ILE A 242 -5.96 -2.32 -16.01
CA ILE A 242 -6.17 -1.78 -14.68
C ILE A 242 -6.04 -2.94 -13.69
N LEU A 243 -5.12 -2.81 -12.75
CA LEU A 243 -4.93 -3.74 -11.64
C LEU A 243 -5.24 -3.00 -10.35
N VAL A 244 -6.14 -3.55 -9.54
CA VAL A 244 -6.35 -3.09 -8.16
C VAL A 244 -5.66 -4.06 -7.22
N GLU A 245 -4.74 -3.55 -6.41
CA GLU A 245 -3.97 -4.33 -5.45
C GLU A 245 -3.95 -3.66 -4.08
N GLU A 246 -3.75 -4.47 -3.05
CA GLU A 246 -3.65 -4.02 -1.66
C GLU A 246 -2.23 -3.54 -1.36
N ASP A 247 -2.09 -2.48 -0.56
CA ASP A 247 -0.81 -2.07 -0.04
C ASP A 247 -0.20 -3.15 0.86
N THR A 248 1.00 -3.60 0.51
CA THR A 248 1.71 -4.66 1.23
C THR A 248 2.75 -4.13 2.21
N ARG A 249 2.86 -2.80 2.34
CA ARG A 249 3.77 -2.15 3.27
C ARG A 249 3.45 -2.54 4.71
N SER A 250 4.49 -2.68 5.52
CA SER A 250 4.38 -3.14 6.90
C SER A 250 5.55 -2.63 7.74
N PHE A 251 5.33 -2.42 9.03
CA PHE A 251 6.41 -2.18 10.00
C PHE A 251 6.51 -3.32 11.00
N THR A 252 7.60 -3.39 11.75
CA THR A 252 7.79 -4.37 12.81
C THR A 252 7.72 -3.67 14.16
N ALA A 253 6.87 -4.15 15.06
CA ALA A 253 6.79 -3.66 16.43
C ALA A 253 7.41 -4.66 17.41
N LEU A 254 8.33 -4.18 18.26
CA LEU A 254 9.07 -5.01 19.21
C LEU A 254 9.24 -4.31 20.57
N GLY A 255 9.59 -5.11 21.59
CA GLY A 255 9.92 -4.61 22.92
C GLY A 255 8.73 -4.52 23.86
N ALA A 256 8.75 -3.54 24.75
CA ALA A 256 7.73 -3.35 25.78
C ALA A 256 6.49 -2.63 25.21
N THR A 257 5.82 -3.26 24.25
CA THR A 257 4.53 -2.84 23.67
C THR A 257 3.44 -3.84 24.05
N GLY A 258 2.17 -3.54 23.77
CA GLY A 258 1.06 -4.47 24.05
C GLY A 258 1.23 -5.82 23.32
N THR A 259 1.63 -5.79 22.05
CA THR A 259 1.98 -6.98 21.25
C THR A 259 3.26 -6.74 20.44
N GLN A 260 3.91 -7.83 20.02
CA GLN A 260 5.08 -7.82 19.14
C GLN A 260 4.75 -8.56 17.85
N ALA A 261 4.74 -7.86 16.71
CA ALA A 261 4.29 -8.40 15.43
C ALA A 261 4.85 -7.60 14.24
N ARG A 262 4.77 -8.20 13.05
CA ARG A 262 4.82 -7.46 11.79
C ARG A 262 3.40 -6.94 11.51
N VAL A 263 3.25 -5.63 11.40
CA VAL A 263 1.97 -4.94 11.32
C VAL A 263 1.82 -4.33 9.92
N PRO A 264 0.79 -4.72 9.13
CA PRO A 264 0.52 -4.12 7.83
C PRO A 264 0.06 -2.68 7.97
N PHE A 265 0.23 -1.89 6.92
CA PHE A 265 -0.29 -0.53 6.92
C PHE A 265 -1.81 -0.56 6.74
N GLU A 266 -2.54 0.22 7.54
CA GLU A 266 -4.01 0.36 7.44
C GLU A 266 -4.42 1.62 6.67
N SER A 267 -3.44 2.42 6.23
CA SER A 267 -3.64 3.66 5.49
C SER A 267 -2.39 4.05 4.69
N GLN A 268 -2.51 5.06 3.83
CA GLN A 268 -1.40 5.57 3.02
C GLN A 268 -0.17 5.98 3.86
N THR A 269 -0.40 6.52 5.06
CA THR A 269 0.62 7.05 5.96
C THR A 269 0.31 6.69 7.41
N ILE A 270 1.33 6.22 8.14
CA ILE A 270 1.19 5.87 9.55
C ILE A 270 2.19 6.69 10.36
N SER A 271 1.72 7.35 11.41
CA SER A 271 2.56 8.03 12.40
C SER A 271 3.11 7.08 13.45
N ALA A 272 4.15 7.48 14.18
CA ALA A 272 4.68 6.67 15.27
C ALA A 272 3.67 6.47 16.40
N VAL A 273 2.76 7.43 16.63
CA VAL A 273 1.66 7.28 17.61
C VAL A 273 0.65 6.22 17.12
N GLU A 274 0.24 6.27 15.87
CA GLU A 274 -0.68 5.27 15.29
C GLU A 274 -0.06 3.88 15.28
N ALA A 275 1.23 3.77 14.90
CA ALA A 275 1.97 2.51 14.94
C ALA A 275 2.01 1.91 16.35
N LEU A 276 2.23 2.73 17.39
CA LEU A 276 2.15 2.28 18.77
C LEU A 276 0.72 1.87 19.15
N ALA A 277 -0.28 2.62 18.72
CA ALA A 277 -1.69 2.32 19.03
C ALA A 277 -2.14 0.98 18.43
N GLN A 278 -1.74 0.67 17.19
CA GLN A 278 -2.05 -0.60 16.53
C GLN A 278 -1.52 -1.83 17.28
N VAL A 279 -0.47 -1.68 18.09
CA VAL A 279 0.11 -2.76 18.90
C VAL A 279 -0.25 -2.66 20.39
N GLY A 280 -1.31 -1.92 20.73
CA GLY A 280 -1.83 -1.79 22.08
C GLY A 280 -1.10 -0.76 22.96
N GLY A 281 -0.22 0.05 22.37
CA GLY A 281 0.46 1.15 23.03
C GLY A 281 1.58 0.72 24.00
N LEU A 282 1.95 1.65 24.87
CA LEU A 282 2.92 1.42 25.94
C LEU A 282 2.26 0.70 27.12
N VAL A 283 2.99 -0.27 27.68
CA VAL A 283 2.61 -1.00 28.88
C VAL A 283 3.09 -0.24 30.11
N ALA A 284 2.15 0.34 30.87
CA ALA A 284 2.47 1.18 32.03
C ALA A 284 3.42 0.54 33.07
N THR A 285 3.37 -0.79 33.20
CA THR A 285 4.22 -1.53 34.14
C THR A 285 5.59 -1.92 33.58
N ALA A 286 5.83 -1.77 32.27
CA ALA A 286 7.00 -2.32 31.59
C ALA A 286 7.77 -1.32 30.70
N SER A 287 7.09 -0.37 30.07
CA SER A 287 7.67 0.48 29.02
C SER A 287 8.39 1.71 29.58
N ASP A 288 9.50 2.08 28.94
CA ASP A 288 10.14 3.39 29.11
C ASP A 288 9.58 4.40 28.09
N PRO A 289 8.75 5.39 28.50
CA PRO A 289 8.21 6.38 27.57
C PRO A 289 9.27 7.33 27.01
N THR A 290 10.49 7.35 27.57
CA THR A 290 11.63 8.11 27.03
C THR A 290 12.42 7.33 25.96
N GLY A 291 12.06 6.06 25.75
CA GLY A 291 12.80 5.09 24.95
C GLY A 291 11.94 4.41 23.89
N VAL A 292 11.23 5.21 23.09
CA VAL A 292 10.62 4.76 21.84
C VAL A 292 11.60 5.03 20.70
N PHE A 293 11.91 4.00 19.92
CA PHE A 293 12.91 4.04 18.86
C PHE A 293 12.33 3.61 17.53
N VAL A 294 12.73 4.27 16.44
CA VAL A 294 12.47 3.82 15.07
C VAL A 294 13.80 3.50 14.40
N PHE A 295 14.01 2.23 14.07
CA PHE A 295 15.18 1.78 13.32
C PHE A 295 14.85 1.72 11.84
N ARG A 296 15.69 2.34 11.01
CA ARG A 296 15.55 2.30 9.55
C ARG A 296 16.86 2.56 8.83
N ASN A 297 16.90 2.26 7.54
CA ASN A 297 17.98 2.69 6.66
C ASN A 297 17.54 3.94 5.90
N GLU A 298 18.29 5.04 6.06
CA GLU A 298 18.04 6.27 5.31
C GLU A 298 18.93 6.32 4.07
N PRO A 299 18.39 6.70 2.90
CA PRO A 299 19.21 7.02 1.75
C PRO A 299 20.10 8.24 2.03
N ALA A 300 21.20 8.36 1.27
CA ALA A 300 22.26 9.32 1.53
C ALA A 300 21.76 10.78 1.57
N ASP A 301 20.83 11.14 0.70
CA ASP A 301 20.19 12.46 0.64
C ASP A 301 19.45 12.82 1.93
N ILE A 302 18.61 11.90 2.44
CA ILE A 302 17.89 12.11 3.70
C ILE A 302 18.85 12.12 4.88
N ALA A 303 19.80 11.18 4.92
CA ALA A 303 20.81 11.11 5.98
C ALA A 303 21.62 12.42 6.09
N ASN A 304 22.08 12.94 4.95
CA ASN A 304 22.79 14.21 4.84
C ASN A 304 21.90 15.40 5.30
N GLN A 305 20.63 15.45 4.89
CA GLN A 305 19.70 16.49 5.30
C GLN A 305 19.42 16.49 6.81
N VAL A 306 19.19 15.30 7.38
CA VAL A 306 18.92 15.10 8.82
C VAL A 306 20.13 15.52 9.65
N LEU A 307 21.34 15.10 9.26
CA LEU A 307 22.58 15.38 9.99
C LEU A 307 23.20 16.74 9.67
N GLY A 308 22.72 17.45 8.64
CA GLY A 308 23.31 18.70 8.18
C GLY A 308 24.70 18.52 7.57
N ARG A 309 24.87 17.45 6.77
CA ARG A 309 26.11 17.02 6.13
C ARG A 309 25.90 16.89 4.62
N ASP A 310 26.98 16.68 3.87
CA ASP A 310 26.98 16.48 2.42
C ASP A 310 27.92 15.35 1.96
N ASP A 311 28.54 14.62 2.89
CA ASP A 311 29.60 13.65 2.62
C ASP A 311 29.14 12.18 2.66
N LEU A 312 27.91 11.91 3.13
CA LEU A 312 27.42 10.54 3.25
C LEU A 312 27.06 9.97 1.87
N ILE A 313 27.45 8.72 1.63
CA ILE A 313 27.24 7.99 0.38
C ILE A 313 26.58 6.65 0.70
N GLY A 314 25.55 6.28 -0.06
CA GLY A 314 24.79 5.04 0.16
C GLY A 314 23.87 5.08 1.38
N ALA A 315 23.15 3.99 1.61
CA ALA A 315 22.20 3.88 2.71
C ALA A 315 22.91 3.86 4.08
N GLN A 316 22.37 4.60 5.04
CA GLN A 316 22.92 4.76 6.38
C GLN A 316 21.94 4.20 7.42
N ARG A 317 22.45 3.50 8.44
CA ARG A 317 21.61 3.00 9.54
C ARG A 317 21.26 4.15 10.47
N PHE A 318 19.98 4.37 10.70
CA PHE A 318 19.46 5.41 11.59
C PHE A 318 18.62 4.79 12.71
N VAL A 319 18.74 5.38 13.89
CA VAL A 319 17.88 5.13 15.04
C VAL A 319 17.30 6.46 15.48
N TYR A 320 16.01 6.67 15.25
CA TYR A 320 15.32 7.86 15.71
C TYR A 320 14.79 7.63 17.12
N VAL A 321 15.02 8.60 18.00
CA VAL A 321 14.57 8.55 19.40
C VAL A 321 13.38 9.47 19.57
N LEU A 322 12.25 8.88 19.98
CA LEU A 322 11.01 9.57 20.31
C LEU A 322 10.83 9.55 21.82
N ASP A 323 11.09 10.68 22.48
CA ASP A 323 10.85 10.83 23.92
C ASP A 323 9.46 11.40 24.16
N LEU A 324 8.52 10.54 24.55
CA LEU A 324 7.12 10.90 24.75
C LEU A 324 6.89 11.75 26.02
N THR A 325 7.92 11.92 26.87
CA THR A 325 7.84 12.70 28.11
C THR A 325 8.25 14.16 27.93
N GLN A 326 8.87 14.51 26.79
CA GLN A 326 9.20 15.89 26.47
C GLN A 326 7.94 16.73 26.24
N PRO A 327 7.98 18.07 26.44
CA PRO A 327 6.81 18.94 26.29
C PRO A 327 6.06 18.78 24.95
N ASN A 328 6.78 18.57 23.85
CA ASN A 328 6.22 18.34 22.52
C ASN A 328 6.37 16.88 22.05
N GLY A 329 6.80 15.96 22.91
CA GLY A 329 7.16 14.59 22.54
C GLY A 329 6.03 13.84 21.84
N MET A 330 4.80 14.04 22.29
CA MET A 330 3.61 13.43 21.67
C MET A 330 3.27 14.03 20.30
N PHE A 331 3.48 15.34 20.13
CA PHE A 331 3.31 15.98 18.82
C PHE A 331 4.39 15.50 17.85
N THR A 332 5.66 15.43 18.30
CA THR A 332 6.75 14.88 17.49
C THR A 332 6.45 13.45 17.05
N ALA A 333 5.94 12.59 17.94
CA ALA A 333 5.59 11.20 17.61
C ALA A 333 4.38 11.10 16.66
N ARG A 334 3.39 11.98 16.77
CA ARG A 334 2.26 12.04 15.84
C ARG A 334 2.70 12.52 14.45
N ASP A 335 3.65 13.43 14.40
CA ASP A 335 4.08 14.01 13.12
C ASP A 335 5.17 13.13 12.46
N PHE A 336 5.83 12.23 13.22
CA PHE A 336 6.86 11.32 12.72
C PHE A 336 6.27 10.16 11.93
N VAL A 337 6.51 10.12 10.62
CA VAL A 337 5.99 9.10 9.69
C VAL A 337 6.83 7.81 9.73
N ILE A 338 6.14 6.70 9.99
CA ILE A 338 6.62 5.33 9.84
C ILE A 338 6.56 4.94 8.36
N ARG A 339 7.62 4.32 7.88
CA ARG A 339 7.76 3.81 6.51
C ARG A 339 7.77 2.29 6.50
N ASP A 340 7.60 1.74 5.31
CA ASP A 340 7.73 0.31 5.08
C ASP A 340 9.06 -0.21 5.63
N GLN A 341 9.01 -1.37 6.26
CA GLN A 341 10.13 -2.09 6.90
C GLN A 341 10.77 -1.39 8.11
N ASP A 342 10.22 -0.27 8.57
CA ASP A 342 10.67 0.33 9.83
C ASP A 342 10.49 -0.66 11.00
N THR A 343 11.40 -0.59 11.98
CA THR A 343 11.21 -1.27 13.25
C THR A 343 10.92 -0.25 14.35
N VAL A 344 9.71 -0.29 14.90
CA VAL A 344 9.30 0.47 16.08
C VAL A 344 9.61 -0.37 17.32
N TYR A 345 10.49 0.13 18.17
CA TYR A 345 10.97 -0.57 19.35
C TYR A 345 10.78 0.26 20.62
N VAL A 346 10.20 -0.34 21.66
CA VAL A 346 10.04 0.31 22.96
C VAL A 346 10.91 -0.39 24.00
N THR A 347 11.82 0.35 24.64
CA THR A 347 12.67 -0.22 25.69
C THR A 347 11.89 -0.48 26.97
N GLU A 348 12.36 -1.46 27.76
CA GLU A 348 11.86 -1.68 29.11
C GLU A 348 12.32 -0.57 30.07
N ALA A 349 11.43 -0.12 30.96
CA ALA A 349 11.74 0.84 32.00
C ALA A 349 12.82 0.31 32.98
N PRO A 350 13.73 1.17 33.49
CA PRO A 350 14.79 0.71 34.38
C PRO A 350 14.31 -0.04 35.64
N PHE A 351 13.12 0.26 36.15
CA PHE A 351 12.58 -0.35 37.36
C PHE A 351 12.10 -1.80 37.16
N THR A 352 11.75 -2.21 35.94
CA THR A 352 11.31 -3.59 35.66
C THR A 352 12.47 -4.58 35.70
N GLN A 353 13.67 -4.11 35.37
CA GLN A 353 14.89 -4.91 35.51
C GLN A 353 15.14 -5.20 36.99
N TRP A 354 14.94 -4.23 37.88
CA TRP A 354 15.06 -4.44 39.33
C TRP A 354 13.98 -5.37 39.90
N SER A 355 12.72 -5.26 39.46
CA SER A 355 11.66 -6.16 39.92
C SER A 355 11.91 -7.61 39.45
N LYS A 356 12.46 -7.81 38.23
CA LYS A 356 12.92 -9.12 37.74
C LYS A 356 14.10 -9.68 38.55
N VAL A 357 15.05 -8.84 38.99
CA VAL A 357 16.11 -9.26 39.94
C VAL A 357 15.48 -9.79 41.22
N ILE A 358 14.60 -9.00 41.83
CA ILE A 358 13.96 -9.37 43.09
C ILE A 358 13.16 -10.66 42.94
N SER A 359 12.36 -10.80 41.87
CA SER A 359 11.56 -12.00 41.63
C SER A 359 12.41 -13.24 41.33
N SER A 360 13.55 -13.10 40.64
CA SER A 360 14.50 -14.21 40.42
C SER A 360 15.14 -14.69 41.72
N ILE A 361 15.36 -13.79 42.68
CA ILE A 361 15.90 -14.12 44.00
C ILE A 361 14.80 -14.71 44.89
N THR A 362 13.61 -14.13 44.93
CA THR A 362 12.53 -14.60 45.82
C THR A 362 11.88 -15.91 45.34
N GLY A 363 11.83 -16.14 44.03
CA GLY A 363 11.35 -17.41 43.46
C GLY A 363 12.26 -18.61 43.77
N THR A 364 13.58 -18.40 43.82
CA THR A 364 14.54 -19.43 44.25
C THR A 364 14.51 -19.64 45.77
N LEU A 365 14.27 -18.59 46.57
CA LEU A 365 14.05 -18.71 48.01
C LEU A 365 12.77 -19.50 48.33
N GLY A 366 11.71 -19.33 47.53
CA GLY A 366 10.48 -20.12 47.61
C GLY A 366 10.76 -21.62 47.45
N THR A 367 11.45 -22.02 46.39
CA THR A 367 11.81 -23.44 46.13
C THR A 367 12.77 -24.02 47.16
N VAL A 368 13.74 -23.24 47.67
CA VAL A 368 14.62 -23.67 48.77
C VAL A 368 13.85 -23.84 50.07
N SER A 369 12.89 -22.95 50.38
CA SER A 369 12.01 -23.12 51.55
C SER A 369 11.15 -24.37 51.43
N THR A 370 10.63 -24.67 50.23
CA THR A 370 9.84 -25.88 49.98
C THR A 370 10.69 -27.14 50.13
N LEU A 371 11.92 -27.15 49.60
CA LEU A 371 12.90 -28.24 49.75
C LEU A 371 13.35 -28.45 51.20
N ALA A 372 13.58 -27.36 51.94
CA ALA A 372 13.92 -27.43 53.36
C ALA A 372 12.75 -28.00 54.17
N THR A 373 11.52 -27.55 53.91
CA THR A 373 10.32 -28.10 54.57
C THR A 373 10.04 -29.55 54.19
N THR A 374 10.36 -30.00 52.96
CA THR A 374 10.22 -31.42 52.58
C THR A 374 11.33 -32.27 53.17
N ALA A 375 12.57 -31.78 53.25
CA ALA A 375 13.66 -32.47 53.92
C ALA A 375 13.42 -32.61 55.42
N ASP A 376 12.91 -31.56 56.08
CA ASP A 376 12.53 -31.60 57.50
C ASP A 376 11.35 -32.56 57.72
N ALA A 377 10.35 -32.57 56.84
CA ALA A 377 9.22 -33.49 56.90
C ALA A 377 9.63 -34.97 56.73
N VAL A 378 10.59 -35.26 55.85
CA VAL A 378 11.13 -36.63 55.65
C VAL A 378 12.05 -37.04 56.80
N SER A 379 12.73 -36.10 57.47
CA SER A 379 13.58 -36.39 58.63
C SER A 379 12.78 -36.56 59.94
N GLY A 380 11.59 -35.96 60.03
CA GLY A 380 10.70 -36.04 61.18
C GLY A 380 9.79 -37.27 61.20
N SER A 381 9.68 -38.03 60.11
CA SER A 381 8.88 -39.26 60.02
C SER A 381 9.65 -40.53 60.41
N GLY A 382 10.82 -40.39 61.04
CA GLY A 382 11.73 -41.49 61.40
C GLY A 382 12.03 -41.60 62.89
N SER A 383 11.02 -41.46 63.75
CA SER A 383 11.08 -41.78 65.18
C SER A 383 9.99 -42.75 65.58
#